data_AF-A0A969AQC1-F1
#
_entry.id   AF-A0A969AQC1-F1
#
_cell.length_a   1.000
_cell.length_b   1.000
_cell.length_c   1.000
_cell.angle_alpha   90.00
_cell.angle_beta   90.00
_cell.angle_gamma   90.00
#
_symmetry.space_group_name_H-M   'P 1'
#
loop_
_entity.id
_entity.type
_entity.pdbx_description
1 polymer ?
#
loop_
_entity_poly.entity_id
_entity_poly.type
_entity_poly.pdbx_seq_one_letter_code
_entity_poly.pdbx_strand_id
1 'polypeptide(L)'
;MSPVSSPSSAQASSPSPRSFPFKFKAGAAWNWGLGAAAVAILAGVWIRSQGGLQLSAPFVSSPTVTEGTESPSSTGETATTPGSDNPLQPTPENLGAAQLPPLERAQVALAAGRYGEARDWLDLVPAEAQTRAYQQLQQDLQGEAAAATERNQALLDEARRMLQPTSASVFNDAIEVARQVPEGDPYYEQAQLKIERWGWVILDMAIGRANVGNIEGAIAAAQLVPADRPAVYDPAQQYILRWQQQLANRQLIQQADALIEPGQASTFQNALNLLRPLTPDQPEYRVAQGRINQWSEDILVIARARAAQGRFADAIAAAQLVPTGTDSYAQAQAEIARWQSQP
;
A
#
# COMPACT_ATOMS: atom_id res chain seq x y z
N MET A 1 -53.98 -57.82 -0.49
CA MET A 1 -54.21 -56.66 0.39
C MET A 1 -53.06 -56.59 1.39
N SER A 2 -52.18 -55.61 1.22
CA SER A 2 -51.07 -55.31 2.14
C SER A 2 -50.92 -53.79 2.16
N PRO A 3 -50.97 -53.12 3.32
CA PRO A 3 -51.04 -51.66 3.36
C PRO A 3 -49.68 -51.01 3.15
N VAL A 4 -49.71 -49.89 2.42
CA VAL A 4 -48.63 -48.90 2.30
C VAL A 4 -48.37 -48.24 3.65
N SER A 5 -47.13 -47.85 3.93
CA SER A 5 -46.82 -46.85 4.96
C SER A 5 -45.58 -46.04 4.57
N SER A 6 -45.73 -44.72 4.65
CA SER A 6 -44.71 -43.68 4.48
C SER A 6 -45.31 -42.37 5.03
N PRO A 7 -44.52 -41.33 5.34
CA PRO A 7 -43.16 -41.30 5.87
C PRO A 7 -43.15 -40.75 7.33
N SER A 8 -41.99 -40.71 7.99
CA SER A 8 -41.84 -40.00 9.28
C SER A 8 -40.98 -38.75 9.11
N SER A 9 -41.52 -37.60 9.50
CA SER A 9 -40.81 -36.30 9.50
C SER A 9 -40.12 -36.12 10.85
N ALA A 10 -38.81 -35.84 10.85
CA ALA A 10 -38.05 -35.50 12.06
C ALA A 10 -37.37 -34.13 11.92
N GLN A 11 -37.49 -33.31 12.95
CA GLN A 11 -37.21 -31.88 12.95
C GLN A 11 -35.71 -31.54 12.84
N ALA A 12 -35.42 -30.44 12.14
CA ALA A 12 -34.14 -29.75 12.24
C ALA A 12 -33.99 -29.13 13.64
N SER A 13 -32.79 -29.22 14.21
CA SER A 13 -32.41 -28.53 15.45
C SER A 13 -31.21 -27.63 15.19
N SER A 14 -31.41 -26.32 15.30
CA SER A 14 -30.34 -25.31 15.13
C SER A 14 -29.69 -25.00 16.48
N PRO A 15 -28.35 -25.04 16.63
CA PRO A 15 -27.68 -24.53 17.83
C PRO A 15 -27.39 -23.03 17.73
N SER A 16 -27.69 -22.30 18.81
CA SER A 16 -27.54 -20.84 18.90
C SER A 16 -26.07 -20.37 18.95
N PRO A 17 -25.72 -19.18 18.41
CA PRO A 17 -24.39 -18.61 18.56
C PRO A 17 -24.11 -18.11 19.98
N ARG A 18 -22.91 -18.36 20.50
CA ARG A 18 -22.44 -17.86 21.81
C ARG A 18 -21.82 -16.46 21.64
N SER A 19 -22.25 -15.52 22.46
CA SER A 19 -21.64 -14.19 22.58
C SER A 19 -20.46 -14.21 23.56
N PHE A 20 -19.37 -13.52 23.21
CA PHE A 20 -18.21 -13.28 24.08
C PHE A 20 -17.93 -11.77 24.18
N PRO A 21 -17.92 -11.16 25.38
CA PRO A 21 -17.66 -9.73 25.54
C PRO A 21 -16.18 -9.46 25.86
N PHE A 22 -15.50 -8.69 25.01
CA PHE A 22 -14.24 -8.02 25.38
C PHE A 22 -14.39 -6.50 25.23
N LYS A 23 -14.19 -5.78 26.34
CA LYS A 23 -14.17 -4.32 26.39
C LYS A 23 -12.71 -3.84 26.32
N PHE A 24 -12.34 -3.12 25.28
CA PHE A 24 -11.09 -2.37 25.27
C PHE A 24 -11.20 -1.13 26.18
N LYS A 25 -10.23 -0.95 27.07
CA LYS A 25 -9.94 0.35 27.70
C LYS A 25 -8.85 1.03 26.88
N ALA A 26 -9.17 2.15 26.25
CA ALA A 26 -8.16 3.05 25.71
C ALA A 26 -7.53 3.88 26.84
N GLY A 27 -6.21 4.11 26.77
CA GLY A 27 -5.54 5.07 27.65
C GLY A 27 -4.07 4.76 27.92
N ALA A 28 -3.18 5.37 27.15
CA ALA A 28 -1.99 6.09 27.63
C ALA A 28 -1.12 6.48 26.41
N ALA A 29 -1.04 7.78 26.10
CA ALA A 29 0.08 8.29 25.32
C ALA A 29 1.35 8.25 26.17
N TRP A 30 2.54 8.15 25.56
CA TRP A 30 3.78 8.62 26.19
C TRP A 30 4.79 9.16 25.17
N ASN A 31 5.74 9.92 25.70
CA ASN A 31 6.34 11.06 25.04
C ASN A 31 7.73 10.77 24.44
N TRP A 32 8.16 11.61 23.49
CA TRP A 32 9.45 11.48 22.81
C TRP A 32 10.63 11.85 23.72
N GLY A 33 11.73 11.12 23.61
CA GLY A 33 13.01 11.42 24.26
C GLY A 33 14.17 11.35 23.26
N LEU A 34 14.83 12.47 23.01
CA LEU A 34 15.95 12.60 22.06
C LEU A 34 17.30 12.18 22.66
N GLY A 35 18.17 11.60 21.83
CA GLY A 35 19.59 11.39 22.12
C GLY A 35 20.41 11.20 20.85
N ALA A 36 21.25 12.19 20.50
CA ALA A 36 22.24 12.12 19.40
C ALA A 36 23.56 11.45 19.88
N ALA A 37 24.56 11.06 19.08
CA ALA A 37 24.89 11.18 17.64
C ALA A 37 25.59 9.85 17.17
N ALA A 38 26.31 9.64 16.05
CA ALA A 38 26.91 10.45 14.96
C ALA A 38 27.05 9.55 13.69
N VAL A 39 27.06 10.01 12.42
CA VAL A 39 28.18 10.62 11.62
C VAL A 39 29.51 9.85 11.82
N ALA A 40 30.15 9.10 10.89
CA ALA A 40 30.46 9.27 9.45
C ALA A 40 31.05 7.93 8.87
N ILE A 41 31.39 7.64 7.58
CA ILE A 41 31.28 8.33 6.26
C ILE A 41 31.29 7.33 5.06
N LEU A 42 30.92 7.86 3.88
CA LEU A 42 30.88 7.42 2.46
C LEU A 42 31.94 6.45 1.85
N ALA A 43 31.46 5.63 0.89
CA ALA A 43 31.90 5.60 -0.55
C ALA A 43 30.85 4.82 -1.39
N GLY A 44 30.26 5.38 -2.45
CA GLY A 44 30.65 5.19 -3.88
C GLY A 44 30.02 3.91 -4.48
N VAL A 45 29.25 3.90 -5.58
CA VAL A 45 29.37 4.64 -6.86
C VAL A 45 27.99 4.80 -7.55
N TRP A 46 27.76 5.94 -8.24
CA TRP A 46 26.78 6.07 -9.33
C TRP A 46 27.39 6.89 -10.49
N ILE A 47 26.71 6.91 -11.65
CA ILE A 47 26.98 7.71 -12.88
C ILE A 47 28.11 7.21 -13.80
N ARG A 48 27.74 6.87 -15.06
CA ARG A 48 28.17 7.53 -16.32
C ARG A 48 27.47 6.86 -17.53
N SER A 49 26.99 7.51 -18.59
CA SER A 49 26.50 8.88 -18.87
C SER A 49 25.65 8.86 -20.14
N GLN A 50 24.82 9.88 -20.38
CA GLN A 50 24.24 10.10 -21.71
C GLN A 50 25.26 10.69 -22.71
N GLY A 51 24.99 10.48 -24.00
CA GLY A 51 25.71 11.04 -25.15
C GLY A 51 25.14 10.42 -26.42
N GLY A 52 24.12 11.07 -27.01
CA GLY A 52 23.33 10.47 -28.08
C GLY A 52 23.91 10.63 -29.49
N LEU A 53 23.49 9.75 -30.38
CA LEU A 53 23.40 10.00 -31.82
C LEU A 53 22.07 9.41 -32.31
N GLN A 54 21.30 10.19 -33.08
CA GLN A 54 20.20 9.64 -33.87
C GLN A 54 20.76 8.76 -35.00
N LEU A 55 19.98 7.81 -35.47
CA LEU A 55 19.76 7.56 -36.91
C LEU A 55 18.59 6.59 -37.13
N SER A 56 17.54 7.11 -37.78
CA SER A 56 16.62 6.44 -38.72
C SER A 56 16.08 5.03 -38.41
N ALA A 57 14.79 4.96 -38.08
CA ALA A 57 13.98 3.75 -38.31
C ALA A 57 13.44 3.73 -39.75
N PRO A 58 13.51 2.60 -40.49
CA PRO A 58 12.67 2.36 -41.64
C PRO A 58 11.33 1.74 -41.22
N PHE A 59 10.25 2.19 -41.86
CA PHE A 59 8.89 1.69 -41.68
C PHE A 59 8.75 0.21 -42.09
N VAL A 60 7.87 -0.52 -41.41
CA VAL A 60 7.24 -1.73 -41.96
C VAL A 60 5.83 -1.35 -42.40
N SER A 61 5.62 -1.29 -43.72
CA SER A 61 4.31 -1.00 -44.31
C SER A 61 3.49 -2.29 -44.48
N SER A 62 2.20 -2.21 -44.15
CA SER A 62 1.17 -3.16 -44.59
C SER A 62 0.23 -2.47 -45.58
N PRO A 63 -0.48 -3.22 -46.45
CA PRO A 63 -0.57 -2.82 -47.86
C PRO A 63 -1.75 -1.94 -48.27
N THR A 64 -1.53 -1.32 -49.42
CA THR A 64 -2.46 -0.58 -50.30
C THR A 64 -3.83 -1.23 -50.49
N VAL A 65 -4.88 -0.42 -50.44
CA VAL A 65 -6.18 -0.68 -51.07
C VAL A 65 -6.35 0.32 -52.22
N THR A 66 -6.62 -0.18 -53.43
CA THR A 66 -6.87 0.63 -54.63
C THR A 66 -8.35 0.91 -54.85
N GLU A 67 -8.70 2.20 -54.81
CA GLU A 67 -9.59 2.97 -55.71
C GLU A 67 -10.78 2.28 -56.40
N GLY A 68 -11.98 2.91 -56.32
CA GLY A 68 -13.17 2.48 -57.06
C GLY A 68 -14.46 3.31 -56.87
N THR A 69 -14.58 4.41 -57.63
CA THR A 69 -15.85 5.02 -58.13
C THR A 69 -16.78 5.79 -57.16
N GLU A 70 -17.30 6.94 -57.65
CA GLU A 70 -18.19 7.88 -56.94
C GLU A 70 -19.70 7.67 -57.17
N SER A 71 -20.51 7.97 -56.13
CA SER A 71 -21.86 8.62 -56.17
C SER A 71 -23.08 7.94 -56.86
N PRO A 72 -24.36 8.34 -56.61
CA PRO A 72 -24.87 9.41 -55.71
C PRO A 72 -26.07 9.07 -54.76
N SER A 73 -26.28 9.95 -53.77
CA SER A 73 -27.53 10.51 -53.20
C SER A 73 -28.85 9.72 -52.89
N SER A 74 -29.33 9.92 -51.64
CA SER A 74 -30.68 10.39 -51.23
C SER A 74 -31.64 9.46 -50.46
N THR A 75 -32.30 10.06 -49.46
CA THR A 75 -33.56 9.65 -48.75
C THR A 75 -33.46 8.45 -47.80
N GLY A 76 -33.94 8.46 -46.55
CA GLY A 76 -34.47 9.54 -45.70
C GLY A 76 -35.80 9.16 -45.02
N GLU A 77 -35.78 8.73 -43.75
CA GLU A 77 -37.00 8.71 -42.90
C GLU A 77 -36.73 8.77 -41.37
N THR A 78 -37.48 9.68 -40.75
CA THR A 78 -37.84 9.93 -39.34
C THR A 78 -37.44 8.99 -38.18
N ALA A 79 -36.93 9.60 -37.10
CA ALA A 79 -37.32 9.26 -35.72
C ALA A 79 -37.23 10.48 -34.75
N THR A 80 -38.35 10.81 -34.11
CA THR A 80 -38.57 11.82 -33.05
C THR A 80 -38.59 11.12 -31.67
N THR A 81 -38.26 11.68 -30.49
CA THR A 81 -37.64 12.93 -29.93
C THR A 81 -37.49 12.68 -28.40
N PRO A 82 -37.06 13.61 -27.50
CA PRO A 82 -36.23 14.84 -27.60
C PRO A 82 -35.06 14.84 -26.56
N GLY A 83 -34.14 15.83 -26.61
CA GLY A 83 -33.11 15.98 -25.57
C GLY A 83 -32.01 16.99 -25.91
N SER A 84 -32.38 18.28 -26.06
CA SER A 84 -31.45 19.32 -26.48
C SER A 84 -30.59 19.89 -25.34
N ASP A 85 -29.50 19.22 -24.99
CA ASP A 85 -28.31 19.92 -24.49
C ASP A 85 -27.46 20.34 -25.69
N ASN A 86 -27.76 21.55 -26.18
CA ASN A 86 -27.04 22.18 -27.27
C ASN A 86 -25.57 22.44 -26.83
N PRO A 87 -24.55 22.03 -27.60
CA PRO A 87 -23.19 22.50 -27.36
C PRO A 87 -23.20 24.03 -27.35
N LEU A 88 -22.62 24.63 -26.32
CA LEU A 88 -22.59 26.09 -26.15
C LEU A 88 -22.02 26.77 -27.39
N GLN A 89 -22.90 27.32 -28.23
CA GLN A 89 -22.50 28.18 -29.33
C GLN A 89 -21.87 29.45 -28.75
N PRO A 90 -20.77 29.95 -29.33
CA PRO A 90 -20.12 31.15 -28.84
C PRO A 90 -21.08 32.36 -28.95
N THR A 91 -21.42 32.95 -27.81
CA THR A 91 -22.26 34.16 -27.74
C THR A 91 -21.48 35.41 -28.20
N PRO A 92 -22.18 36.47 -28.68
CA PRO A 92 -21.52 37.69 -29.18
C PRO A 92 -20.64 38.43 -28.17
N GLU A 93 -20.80 38.18 -26.87
CA GLU A 93 -19.96 38.75 -25.81
C GLU A 93 -18.48 38.33 -25.90
N ASN A 94 -18.17 37.21 -26.59
CA ASN A 94 -16.78 36.80 -26.85
C ASN A 94 -16.08 37.57 -27.99
N LEU A 95 -16.79 38.41 -28.75
CA LEU A 95 -16.20 39.12 -29.89
C LEU A 95 -15.31 40.31 -29.49
N GLY A 96 -15.46 40.85 -28.27
CA GLY A 96 -14.62 41.96 -27.78
C GLY A 96 -13.15 41.57 -27.55
N ALA A 97 -12.90 40.33 -27.12
CA ALA A 97 -11.55 39.83 -26.85
C ALA A 97 -10.75 39.51 -28.13
N ALA A 98 -11.43 39.29 -29.26
CA ALA A 98 -10.81 38.90 -30.52
C ALA A 98 -9.93 39.99 -31.15
N GLN A 99 -10.07 41.25 -30.73
CA GLN A 99 -9.33 42.40 -31.27
C GLN A 99 -8.22 42.96 -30.35
N LEU A 100 -8.11 42.50 -29.10
CA LEU A 100 -7.13 43.05 -28.15
C LEU A 100 -5.67 42.71 -28.56
N PRO A 101 -4.70 43.61 -28.34
CA PRO A 101 -3.27 43.30 -28.43
C PRO A 101 -2.86 42.13 -27.52
N PRO A 102 -1.83 41.34 -27.87
CA PRO A 102 -1.42 40.17 -27.07
C PRO A 102 -1.09 40.49 -25.60
N LEU A 103 -0.48 41.65 -25.34
CA LEU A 103 -0.16 42.09 -23.97
C LEU A 103 -1.42 42.29 -23.10
N GLU A 104 -2.49 42.85 -23.65
CA GLU A 104 -3.75 43.06 -22.92
C GLU A 104 -4.50 41.74 -22.71
N ARG A 105 -4.41 40.80 -23.67
CA ARG A 105 -4.93 39.43 -23.47
C ARG A 105 -4.20 38.69 -22.37
N ALA A 106 -2.88 38.83 -22.29
CA ALA A 106 -2.08 38.25 -21.22
C ALA A 106 -2.51 38.80 -19.83
N GLN A 107 -2.81 40.10 -19.71
CA GLN A 107 -3.34 40.69 -18.48
C GLN A 107 -4.71 40.10 -18.10
N VAL A 108 -5.63 40.00 -19.07
CA VAL A 108 -6.97 39.44 -18.84
C VAL A 108 -6.92 37.95 -18.49
N ALA A 109 -6.00 37.19 -19.08
CA ALA A 109 -5.80 35.78 -18.76
C ALA A 109 -5.15 35.61 -17.37
N LEU A 110 -4.16 36.43 -17.00
CA LEU A 110 -3.54 36.44 -15.67
C LEU A 110 -4.57 36.77 -14.57
N ALA A 111 -5.33 37.86 -14.74
CA ALA A 111 -6.39 38.25 -13.80
C ALA A 111 -7.51 37.21 -13.65
N ALA A 112 -7.68 36.34 -14.65
CA ALA A 112 -8.61 35.21 -14.61
C ALA A 112 -7.99 33.90 -14.05
N GLY A 113 -6.74 33.92 -13.57
CA GLY A 113 -6.02 32.73 -13.11
C GLY A 113 -5.66 31.72 -14.20
N ARG A 114 -5.76 32.12 -15.48
CA ARG A 114 -5.49 31.28 -16.67
C ARG A 114 -4.03 31.41 -17.08
N TYR A 115 -3.12 31.03 -16.17
CA TYR A 115 -1.67 31.27 -16.31
C TYR A 115 -1.04 30.67 -17.57
N GLY A 116 -1.56 29.55 -18.10
CA GLY A 116 -1.11 28.97 -19.37
C GLY A 116 -1.44 29.89 -20.55
N GLU A 117 -2.71 30.27 -20.69
CA GLU A 117 -3.16 31.19 -21.73
C GLU A 117 -2.50 32.58 -21.61
N ALA A 118 -2.25 33.05 -20.39
CA ALA A 118 -1.50 34.29 -20.14
C ALA A 118 -0.05 34.22 -20.65
N ARG A 119 0.58 33.05 -20.54
CA ARG A 119 1.93 32.79 -21.08
C ARG A 119 1.91 32.75 -22.60
N ASP A 120 0.97 32.01 -23.19
CA ASP A 120 0.83 31.89 -24.64
C ASP A 120 0.63 33.27 -25.31
N TRP A 121 -0.12 34.16 -24.67
CA TRP A 121 -0.28 35.54 -25.15
C TRP A 121 0.95 36.42 -24.96
N LEU A 122 1.79 36.19 -23.94
CA LEU A 122 3.08 36.90 -23.78
C LEU A 122 4.12 36.45 -24.80
N ASP A 123 4.14 35.16 -25.16
CA ASP A 123 5.07 34.62 -26.16
C ASP A 123 4.77 35.17 -27.58
N LEU A 124 3.56 35.72 -27.79
CA LEU A 124 3.14 36.42 -29.02
C LEU A 124 3.41 37.94 -29.01
N VAL A 125 4.01 38.51 -27.95
CA VAL A 125 4.36 39.95 -27.90
C VAL A 125 5.68 40.19 -28.66
N PRO A 126 5.66 40.98 -29.76
CA PRO A 126 6.86 41.22 -30.57
C PRO A 126 7.90 42.04 -29.79
N ALA A 127 9.19 41.86 -30.11
CA ALA A 127 10.31 42.41 -29.34
C ALA A 127 10.28 43.94 -29.21
N GLU A 128 9.77 44.63 -30.22
CA GLU A 128 9.61 46.09 -30.27
C GLU A 128 8.54 46.59 -29.29
N ALA A 129 7.63 45.72 -28.84
CA ALA A 129 6.56 45.99 -27.90
C ALA A 129 6.85 45.50 -26.46
N GLN A 130 8.04 44.94 -26.20
CA GLN A 130 8.46 44.45 -24.87
C GLN A 130 8.85 45.61 -23.93
N THR A 131 7.85 46.41 -23.57
CA THR A 131 7.98 47.56 -22.65
C THR A 131 8.24 47.12 -21.20
N ARG A 132 8.46 48.08 -20.29
CA ARG A 132 8.46 47.80 -18.84
C ARG A 132 7.18 47.10 -18.37
N ALA A 133 6.03 47.39 -18.97
CA ALA A 133 4.77 46.72 -18.63
C ALA A 133 4.77 45.24 -19.02
N TYR A 134 5.43 44.87 -20.12
CA TYR A 134 5.66 43.47 -20.48
C TYR A 134 6.59 42.78 -19.46
N GLN A 135 7.70 43.42 -19.09
CA GLN A 135 8.64 42.86 -18.11
C GLN A 135 8.02 42.68 -16.72
N GLN A 136 7.22 43.66 -16.28
CA GLN A 136 6.46 43.61 -15.03
C GLN A 136 5.48 42.43 -15.07
N LEU A 137 4.64 42.35 -16.10
CA LEU A 137 3.64 41.30 -16.26
C LEU A 137 4.26 39.90 -16.39
N GLN A 138 5.45 39.79 -16.97
CA GLN A 138 6.21 38.54 -17.05
C GLN A 138 6.73 38.09 -15.67
N GLN A 139 7.16 39.03 -14.81
CA GLN A 139 7.53 38.73 -13.42
C GLN A 139 6.31 38.35 -12.58
N ASP A 140 5.22 39.11 -12.69
CA ASP A 140 3.97 38.88 -11.98
C ASP A 140 3.39 37.50 -12.35
N LEU A 141 3.33 37.17 -13.65
CA LEU A 141 2.92 35.84 -14.13
C LEU A 141 3.82 34.72 -13.59
N GLN A 142 5.14 34.91 -13.54
CA GLN A 142 6.05 33.88 -13.00
C GLN A 142 5.82 33.65 -11.50
N GLY A 143 5.62 34.72 -10.73
CA GLY A 143 5.33 34.64 -9.30
C GLY A 143 3.97 33.99 -9.02
N GLU A 144 2.91 34.45 -9.68
CA GLU A 144 1.56 33.93 -9.49
C GLU A 144 1.40 32.49 -10.00
N ALA A 145 1.99 32.12 -11.14
CA ALA A 145 1.96 30.75 -11.64
C ALA A 145 2.75 29.78 -10.75
N ALA A 146 3.87 30.21 -10.17
CA ALA A 146 4.60 29.42 -9.17
C ALA A 146 3.76 29.22 -7.90
N ALA A 147 3.19 30.29 -7.34
CA ALA A 147 2.33 30.21 -6.16
C ALA A 147 1.06 29.35 -6.40
N ALA A 148 0.47 29.44 -7.59
CA ALA A 148 -0.67 28.61 -7.99
C ALA A 148 -0.27 27.14 -8.16
N THR A 149 0.92 26.85 -8.67
CA THR A 149 1.44 25.48 -8.80
C THR A 149 1.65 24.85 -7.42
N GLU A 150 2.28 25.55 -6.49
CA GLU A 150 2.48 25.10 -5.10
C GLU A 150 1.13 24.85 -4.40
N ARG A 151 0.18 25.80 -4.52
CA ARG A 151 -1.18 25.66 -3.98
C ARG A 151 -1.93 24.46 -4.55
N ASN A 152 -1.83 24.23 -5.86
CA ASN A 152 -2.49 23.11 -6.53
C ASN A 152 -1.83 21.76 -6.17
N GLN A 153 -0.51 21.72 -5.99
CA GLN A 153 0.18 20.53 -5.46
C GLN A 153 -0.26 20.21 -4.03
N ALA A 154 -0.33 21.21 -3.15
CA ALA A 154 -0.83 21.03 -1.78
C ALA A 154 -2.28 20.51 -1.75
N LEU A 155 -3.16 21.01 -2.63
CA LEU A 155 -4.53 20.50 -2.78
C LEU A 155 -4.58 19.06 -3.29
N LEU A 156 -3.71 18.68 -4.23
CA LEU A 156 -3.62 17.29 -4.73
C LEU A 156 -3.05 16.34 -3.66
N ASP A 157 -2.10 16.78 -2.85
CA ASP A 157 -1.55 16.00 -1.74
C ASP A 157 -2.52 15.90 -0.56
N GLU A 158 -3.34 16.92 -0.34
CA GLU A 158 -4.47 16.86 0.58
C GLU A 158 -5.52 15.86 0.08
N ALA A 159 -5.91 15.92 -1.20
CA ALA A 159 -6.83 14.95 -1.80
C ALA A 159 -6.28 13.50 -1.73
N ARG A 160 -4.97 13.31 -1.95
CA ARG A 160 -4.31 12.00 -1.74
C ARG A 160 -4.37 11.55 -0.28
N ARG A 161 -4.14 12.46 0.68
CA ARG A 161 -4.25 12.15 2.12
C ARG A 161 -5.70 11.85 2.52
N MET A 162 -6.69 12.54 1.97
CA MET A 162 -8.12 12.25 2.16
C MET A 162 -8.52 10.87 1.63
N LEU A 163 -7.87 10.39 0.56
CA LEU A 163 -8.08 9.06 -0.04
C LEU A 163 -7.36 7.90 0.70
N GLN A 164 -6.36 8.17 1.55
CA GLN A 164 -5.59 7.11 2.20
C GLN A 164 -6.32 6.33 3.33
N PRO A 165 -7.29 6.91 4.06
CA PRO A 165 -8.18 6.13 4.93
C PRO A 165 -9.36 5.47 4.21
N THR A 166 -9.86 6.10 3.13
CA THR A 166 -11.25 5.97 2.64
C THR A 166 -11.45 5.03 1.45
N SER A 167 -10.61 4.01 1.29
CA SER A 167 -10.91 2.95 0.33
C SER A 167 -11.88 1.91 0.92
N ALA A 168 -11.51 1.22 2.00
CA ALA A 168 -12.32 0.16 2.60
C ALA A 168 -13.59 0.68 3.31
N SER A 169 -13.52 1.83 3.97
CA SER A 169 -14.68 2.42 4.65
C SER A 169 -15.77 2.85 3.68
N VAL A 170 -15.42 3.43 2.53
CA VAL A 170 -16.41 3.87 1.52
C VAL A 170 -17.18 2.68 0.91
N PHE A 171 -16.54 1.52 0.76
CA PHE A 171 -17.26 0.31 0.38
C PHE A 171 -18.16 -0.21 1.51
N ASN A 172 -17.76 -0.04 2.78
CA ASN A 172 -18.62 -0.38 3.92
C ASN A 172 -19.82 0.58 4.01
N ASP A 173 -19.63 1.89 3.86
CA ASP A 173 -20.70 2.88 3.79
C ASP A 173 -21.68 2.55 2.64
N ALA A 174 -21.16 2.19 1.45
CA ALA A 174 -21.98 1.77 0.31
C ALA A 174 -22.75 0.45 0.59
N ILE A 175 -22.17 -0.48 1.34
CA ILE A 175 -22.85 -1.70 1.82
C ILE A 175 -24.00 -1.32 2.75
N GLU A 176 -23.80 -0.43 3.73
CA GLU A 176 -24.86 0.00 4.65
C GLU A 176 -25.99 0.77 3.94
N VAL A 177 -25.71 1.45 2.83
CA VAL A 177 -26.74 2.02 1.95
C VAL A 177 -27.48 0.91 1.19
N ALA A 178 -26.77 -0.03 0.56
CA ALA A 178 -27.40 -1.11 -0.20
C ALA A 178 -28.24 -2.07 0.66
N ARG A 179 -27.88 -2.26 1.94
CA ARG A 179 -28.66 -3.03 2.92
C ARG A 179 -30.04 -2.44 3.23
N GLN A 180 -30.30 -1.19 2.88
CA GLN A 180 -31.61 -0.55 3.11
C GLN A 180 -32.65 -0.93 2.06
N VAL A 181 -32.26 -1.60 0.96
CA VAL A 181 -33.19 -2.13 -0.05
C VAL A 181 -33.94 -3.32 0.56
N PRO A 182 -35.28 -3.25 0.73
CA PRO A 182 -36.04 -4.27 1.44
C PRO A 182 -36.26 -5.52 0.59
N GLU A 183 -36.49 -6.65 1.25
CA GLU A 183 -36.93 -7.88 0.60
C GLU A 183 -38.23 -7.65 -0.18
N GLY A 184 -38.26 -8.07 -1.45
CA GLY A 184 -39.38 -7.86 -2.37
C GLY A 184 -39.28 -6.60 -3.25
N ASP A 185 -38.30 -5.72 -3.04
CA ASP A 185 -37.99 -4.64 -3.98
C ASP A 185 -37.36 -5.21 -5.28
N PRO A 186 -37.71 -4.70 -6.48
CA PRO A 186 -37.14 -5.17 -7.75
C PRO A 186 -35.61 -5.09 -7.85
N TYR A 187 -34.96 -4.22 -7.07
CA TYR A 187 -33.51 -4.06 -7.02
C TYR A 187 -32.84 -4.86 -5.89
N TYR A 188 -33.59 -5.60 -5.08
CA TYR A 188 -33.06 -6.37 -3.94
C TYR A 188 -31.89 -7.27 -4.34
N GLU A 189 -32.10 -8.18 -5.30
CA GLU A 189 -31.07 -9.09 -5.81
C GLU A 189 -29.82 -8.35 -6.31
N GLN A 190 -29.99 -7.20 -6.96
CA GLN A 190 -28.88 -6.38 -7.41
C GLN A 190 -28.11 -5.78 -6.22
N ALA A 191 -28.81 -5.29 -5.19
CA ALA A 191 -28.19 -4.80 -3.96
C ALA A 191 -27.42 -5.92 -3.23
N GLN A 192 -27.99 -7.13 -3.15
CA GLN A 192 -27.32 -8.31 -2.58
C GLN A 192 -25.99 -8.61 -3.30
N LEU A 193 -25.99 -8.65 -4.64
CA LEU A 193 -24.78 -8.86 -5.45
C LEU A 193 -23.74 -7.74 -5.28
N LYS A 194 -24.17 -6.49 -5.09
CA LYS A 194 -23.27 -5.36 -4.81
C LYS A 194 -22.60 -5.50 -3.44
N ILE A 195 -23.36 -5.85 -2.40
CA ILE A 195 -22.84 -6.01 -1.04
C ILE A 195 -21.74 -7.07 -1.01
N GLU A 196 -21.95 -8.23 -1.63
CA GLU A 196 -20.94 -9.27 -1.70
C GLU A 196 -19.69 -8.81 -2.47
N ARG A 197 -19.88 -8.21 -3.66
CA ARG A 197 -18.76 -7.73 -4.48
C ARG A 197 -17.95 -6.64 -3.77
N TRP A 198 -18.59 -5.74 -3.03
CA TRP A 198 -17.90 -4.72 -2.25
C TRP A 198 -17.18 -5.30 -1.03
N GLY A 199 -17.74 -6.33 -0.40
CA GLY A 199 -17.03 -7.13 0.61
C GLY A 199 -15.73 -7.72 0.08
N TRP A 200 -15.72 -8.25 -1.16
CA TRP A 200 -14.50 -8.74 -1.80
C TRP A 200 -13.47 -7.63 -2.02
N VAL A 201 -13.89 -6.43 -2.44
CA VAL A 201 -12.97 -5.28 -2.61
C VAL A 201 -12.38 -4.82 -1.27
N ILE A 202 -13.16 -4.83 -0.19
CA ILE A 202 -12.67 -4.55 1.16
C ILE A 202 -11.57 -5.55 1.56
N LEU A 203 -11.80 -6.85 1.34
CA LEU A 203 -10.82 -7.89 1.64
C LEU A 203 -9.55 -7.75 0.79
N ASP A 204 -9.68 -7.50 -0.50
CA ASP A 204 -8.53 -7.34 -1.41
C ASP A 204 -7.63 -6.16 -1.00
N MET A 205 -8.22 -5.07 -0.53
CA MET A 205 -7.47 -3.92 -0.01
C MET A 205 -6.90 -4.16 1.39
N ALA A 206 -7.53 -4.99 2.22
CA ALA A 206 -6.93 -5.47 3.46
C ALA A 206 -5.66 -6.29 3.16
N ILE A 207 -5.72 -7.23 2.21
CA ILE A 207 -4.58 -8.01 1.74
C ILE A 207 -3.48 -7.10 1.17
N GLY A 208 -3.85 -6.10 0.36
CA GLY A 208 -2.92 -5.09 -0.15
C GLY A 208 -2.17 -4.33 0.96
N ARG A 209 -2.87 -3.91 2.03
CA ARG A 209 -2.26 -3.28 3.22
C ARG A 209 -1.30 -4.23 3.94
N ALA A 210 -1.65 -5.51 4.08
CA ALA A 210 -0.79 -6.49 4.72
C ALA A 210 0.50 -6.76 3.92
N ASN A 211 0.40 -6.81 2.59
CA ASN A 211 1.54 -7.05 1.70
C ASN A 211 2.59 -5.94 1.76
N VAL A 212 2.20 -4.69 2.04
CA VAL A 212 3.14 -3.57 2.29
C VAL A 212 3.55 -3.44 3.76
N GLY A 213 3.23 -4.44 4.60
CA GLY A 213 3.62 -4.50 6.01
C GLY A 213 2.69 -3.79 7.00
N ASN A 214 1.64 -3.11 6.53
CA ASN A 214 0.62 -2.48 7.37
C ASN A 214 -0.42 -3.51 7.85
N ILE A 215 0.02 -4.41 8.74
CA ILE A 215 -0.78 -5.53 9.25
C ILE A 215 -1.97 -5.03 10.11
N GLU A 216 -1.78 -3.97 10.89
CA GLU A 216 -2.85 -3.38 11.71
C GLU A 216 -3.96 -2.76 10.84
N GLY A 217 -3.58 -1.97 9.84
CA GLY A 217 -4.50 -1.39 8.86
C GLY A 217 -5.17 -2.43 7.95
N ALA A 218 -4.55 -3.60 7.78
CA ALA A 218 -5.14 -4.76 7.11
C ALA A 218 -6.24 -5.41 7.96
N ILE A 219 -5.95 -5.70 9.24
CA ILE A 219 -6.96 -6.22 10.19
C ILE A 219 -8.15 -5.27 10.27
N ALA A 220 -7.90 -3.97 10.43
CA ALA A 220 -8.95 -2.94 10.51
C ALA A 220 -9.79 -2.86 9.22
N ALA A 221 -9.20 -3.08 8.04
CA ALA A 221 -9.95 -3.15 6.78
C ALA A 221 -10.78 -4.44 6.68
N ALA A 222 -10.21 -5.61 6.97
CA ALA A 222 -10.92 -6.88 6.88
C ALA A 222 -12.08 -6.99 7.89
N GLN A 223 -12.03 -6.27 9.01
CA GLN A 223 -13.14 -6.15 9.95
C GLN A 223 -14.37 -5.43 9.38
N LEU A 224 -14.24 -4.70 8.27
CA LEU A 224 -15.35 -4.05 7.57
C LEU A 224 -16.05 -4.96 6.54
N VAL A 225 -15.57 -6.19 6.36
CA VAL A 225 -16.18 -7.18 5.46
C VAL A 225 -17.55 -7.60 6.02
N PRO A 226 -18.62 -7.58 5.21
CA PRO A 226 -19.99 -7.81 5.68
C PRO A 226 -20.20 -9.23 6.23
N ALA A 227 -20.55 -9.33 7.51
CA ALA A 227 -20.76 -10.61 8.21
C ALA A 227 -21.99 -11.41 7.72
N ASP A 228 -22.93 -10.77 7.02
CA ASP A 228 -24.04 -11.43 6.31
C ASP A 228 -23.58 -12.15 5.02
N ARG A 229 -22.30 -12.07 4.64
CA ARG A 229 -21.74 -12.67 3.41
C ARG A 229 -20.69 -13.73 3.73
N PRO A 230 -21.06 -14.96 4.12
CA PRO A 230 -20.11 -16.00 4.52
C PRO A 230 -19.04 -16.27 3.45
N ALA A 231 -19.41 -16.22 2.16
CA ALA A 231 -18.51 -16.42 1.03
C ALA A 231 -17.23 -15.55 1.05
N VAL A 232 -17.31 -14.32 1.59
CA VAL A 232 -16.17 -13.39 1.73
C VAL A 232 -15.76 -13.15 3.17
N TYR A 233 -16.71 -13.22 4.10
CA TYR A 233 -16.46 -13.06 5.53
C TYR A 233 -15.57 -14.18 6.09
N ASP A 234 -15.81 -15.45 5.73
CA ASP A 234 -15.03 -16.57 6.25
C ASP A 234 -13.54 -16.47 5.82
N PRO A 235 -13.20 -16.19 4.54
CA PRO A 235 -11.84 -15.81 4.14
C PRO A 235 -11.28 -14.62 4.92
N ALA A 236 -12.06 -13.55 5.11
CA ALA A 236 -11.60 -12.36 5.84
C ALA A 236 -11.22 -12.66 7.30
N GLN A 237 -12.01 -13.48 8.00
CA GLN A 237 -11.69 -13.92 9.36
C GLN A 237 -10.43 -14.79 9.41
N GLN A 238 -10.20 -15.67 8.42
CA GLN A 238 -8.96 -16.45 8.33
C GLN A 238 -7.72 -15.56 8.15
N TYR A 239 -7.82 -14.51 7.32
CA TYR A 239 -6.76 -13.51 7.17
C TYR A 239 -6.52 -12.74 8.48
N ILE A 240 -7.58 -12.28 9.16
CA ILE A 240 -7.49 -11.58 10.46
C ILE A 240 -6.75 -12.45 11.49
N LEU A 241 -7.12 -13.71 11.64
CA LEU A 241 -6.46 -14.64 12.58
C LEU A 241 -4.96 -14.80 12.26
N ARG A 242 -4.62 -14.97 10.97
CA ARG A 242 -3.23 -15.09 10.51
C ARG A 242 -2.42 -13.82 10.77
N TRP A 243 -3.01 -12.64 10.56
CA TRP A 243 -2.38 -11.34 10.81
C TRP A 243 -2.23 -11.03 12.30
N GLN A 244 -3.19 -11.43 13.14
CA GLN A 244 -3.06 -11.35 14.59
C GLN A 244 -1.92 -12.23 15.10
N GLN A 245 -1.82 -13.48 14.62
CA GLN A 245 -0.68 -14.35 14.94
C GLN A 245 0.65 -13.76 14.44
N GLN A 246 0.64 -13.10 13.28
CA GLN A 246 1.82 -12.42 12.75
C GLN A 246 2.29 -11.27 13.65
N LEU A 247 1.38 -10.41 14.13
CA LEU A 247 1.70 -9.35 15.09
C LEU A 247 2.22 -9.92 16.41
N ALA A 248 1.58 -10.97 16.95
CA ALA A 248 2.04 -11.64 18.16
C ALA A 248 3.45 -12.21 18.01
N ASN A 249 3.76 -12.87 16.88
CA ASN A 249 5.07 -13.43 16.61
C ASN A 249 6.14 -12.34 16.38
N ARG A 250 5.80 -11.21 15.75
CA ARG A 250 6.69 -10.03 15.67
C ARG A 250 7.03 -9.49 17.06
N GLN A 251 6.03 -9.35 17.92
CA GLN A 251 6.21 -8.87 19.28
C GLN A 251 7.06 -9.84 20.12
N LEU A 252 6.92 -11.15 19.89
CA LEU A 252 7.74 -12.17 20.54
C LEU A 252 9.21 -12.11 20.09
N ILE A 253 9.47 -11.91 18.79
CA ILE A 253 10.82 -11.69 18.25
C ILE A 253 11.44 -10.41 18.83
N GLN A 254 10.69 -9.32 18.92
CA GLN A 254 11.15 -8.08 19.55
C GLN A 254 11.48 -8.25 21.04
N GLN A 255 10.67 -9.02 21.79
CA GLN A 255 10.97 -9.36 23.18
C GLN A 255 12.24 -10.20 23.30
N ALA A 256 12.44 -11.17 22.40
CA ALA A 256 13.64 -12.00 22.39
C ALA A 256 14.91 -11.20 22.02
N ASP A 257 14.84 -10.33 21.01
CA ASP A 257 15.89 -9.36 20.66
C ASP A 257 16.26 -8.49 21.89
N ALA A 258 15.26 -8.02 22.65
CA ALA A 258 15.45 -7.15 23.81
C ALA A 258 16.03 -7.83 25.07
N LEU A 259 16.11 -9.17 25.11
CA LEU A 259 16.74 -9.90 26.22
C LEU A 259 18.27 -9.93 26.15
N ILE A 260 18.87 -9.56 25.01
CA ILE A 260 20.28 -9.86 24.70
C ILE A 260 21.24 -8.83 25.30
N GLU A 261 22.14 -9.29 26.15
CA GLU A 261 23.27 -8.51 26.65
C GLU A 261 24.58 -8.99 25.96
N PRO A 262 25.27 -8.12 25.20
CA PRO A 262 26.50 -8.49 24.49
C PRO A 262 27.56 -9.11 25.41
N GLY A 263 28.16 -10.22 24.98
CA GLY A 263 29.17 -10.97 25.74
C GLY A 263 28.60 -11.99 26.76
N GLN A 264 27.29 -11.92 27.07
CA GLN A 264 26.64 -12.84 28.01
C GLN A 264 25.89 -13.95 27.28
N ALA A 265 26.58 -15.05 26.94
CA ALA A 265 25.98 -16.19 26.22
C ALA A 265 24.68 -16.73 26.84
N SER A 266 24.49 -16.60 28.15
CA SER A 266 23.26 -16.96 28.88
C SER A 266 22.02 -16.14 28.47
N THR A 267 22.16 -14.87 28.09
CA THR A 267 21.01 -14.07 27.66
C THR A 267 20.50 -14.49 26.28
N PHE A 268 21.40 -14.90 25.39
CA PHE A 268 21.04 -15.50 24.10
C PHE A 268 20.27 -16.81 24.30
N GLN A 269 20.63 -17.66 25.27
CA GLN A 269 19.85 -18.86 25.61
C GLN A 269 18.41 -18.52 26.03
N ASN A 270 18.19 -17.42 26.76
CA ASN A 270 16.85 -16.96 27.14
C ASN A 270 16.04 -16.50 25.90
N ALA A 271 16.67 -15.72 25.01
CA ALA A 271 16.07 -15.30 23.74
C ALA A 271 15.71 -16.49 22.82
N LEU A 272 16.62 -17.46 22.69
CA LEU A 272 16.43 -18.72 21.96
C LEU A 272 15.25 -19.53 22.52
N ASN A 273 15.15 -19.64 23.85
CA ASN A 273 14.05 -20.35 24.51
C ASN A 273 12.68 -19.69 24.24
N LEU A 274 12.63 -18.37 24.06
CA LEU A 274 11.40 -17.64 23.76
C LEU A 274 10.91 -17.90 22.32
N LEU A 275 11.83 -18.11 21.36
CA LEU A 275 11.48 -18.38 19.95
C LEU A 275 11.29 -19.86 19.62
N ARG A 276 11.85 -20.78 20.41
CA ARG A 276 11.74 -22.24 20.20
C ARG A 276 10.31 -22.79 19.99
N PRO A 277 9.23 -22.23 20.57
CA PRO A 277 7.86 -22.71 20.34
C PRO A 277 7.26 -22.38 18.96
N LEU A 278 7.88 -21.52 18.15
CA LEU A 278 7.36 -21.16 16.82
C LEU A 278 7.52 -22.34 15.86
N THR A 279 6.44 -22.69 15.16
CA THR A 279 6.40 -23.83 14.22
C THR A 279 6.44 -23.36 12.75
N PRO A 280 6.89 -24.21 11.79
CA PRO A 280 7.13 -23.81 10.39
C PRO A 280 5.92 -23.26 9.62
N ASP A 281 4.71 -23.58 10.06
CA ASP A 281 3.43 -23.10 9.52
C ASP A 281 3.04 -21.69 9.99
N GLN A 282 3.65 -21.20 11.09
CA GLN A 282 3.32 -19.91 11.67
C GLN A 282 3.95 -18.72 10.90
N PRO A 283 3.28 -17.56 10.89
CA PRO A 283 3.88 -16.33 10.38
C PRO A 283 5.14 -15.96 11.17
N GLU A 284 6.08 -15.27 10.51
CA GLU A 284 7.39 -14.89 11.04
C GLU A 284 8.34 -16.05 11.46
N TYR A 285 7.96 -17.33 11.31
CA TYR A 285 8.86 -18.47 11.63
C TYR A 285 10.24 -18.36 10.97
N ARG A 286 10.30 -17.97 9.68
CA ARG A 286 11.58 -17.78 8.97
C ARG A 286 12.44 -16.66 9.55
N VAL A 287 11.80 -15.59 10.07
CA VAL A 287 12.50 -14.48 10.73
C VAL A 287 13.04 -14.94 12.08
N ALA A 288 12.23 -15.68 12.84
CA ALA A 288 12.65 -16.32 14.09
C ALA A 288 13.81 -17.31 13.87
N GLN A 289 13.76 -18.16 12.85
CA GLN A 289 14.86 -19.08 12.52
C GLN A 289 16.14 -18.34 12.12
N GLY A 290 16.03 -17.24 11.37
CA GLY A 290 17.17 -16.37 11.06
C GLY A 290 17.81 -15.77 12.31
N ARG A 291 17.00 -15.34 13.29
CA ARG A 291 17.49 -14.91 14.62
C ARG A 291 18.17 -16.04 15.38
N ILE A 292 17.55 -17.21 15.44
CA ILE A 292 18.10 -18.40 16.09
C ILE A 292 19.49 -18.74 15.52
N ASN A 293 19.67 -18.76 14.20
CA ASN A 293 20.96 -19.05 13.58
C ASN A 293 22.00 -17.94 13.86
N GLN A 294 21.62 -16.65 13.79
CA GLN A 294 22.52 -15.54 14.12
C GLN A 294 23.02 -15.62 15.57
N TRP A 295 22.11 -15.76 16.53
CA TRP A 295 22.44 -15.85 17.95
C TRP A 295 23.29 -17.09 18.29
N SER A 296 23.14 -18.16 17.51
CA SER A 296 23.96 -19.36 17.64
C SER A 296 25.41 -19.11 17.25
N GLU A 297 25.66 -18.30 16.23
CA GLU A 297 27.01 -17.84 15.88
C GLU A 297 27.54 -16.85 16.92
N ASP A 298 26.70 -15.92 17.41
CA ASP A 298 27.09 -14.96 18.46
C ASP A 298 27.53 -15.67 19.76
N ILE A 299 26.81 -16.72 20.18
CA ILE A 299 27.19 -17.60 21.29
C ILE A 299 28.56 -18.26 21.02
N LEU A 300 28.78 -18.76 19.80
CA LEU A 300 30.04 -19.41 19.42
C LEU A 300 31.21 -18.41 19.37
N VAL A 301 30.97 -17.16 18.96
CA VAL A 301 31.95 -16.07 19.04
C VAL A 301 32.31 -15.77 20.50
N ILE A 302 31.33 -15.70 21.40
CA ILE A 302 31.56 -15.53 22.85
C ILE A 302 32.35 -16.70 23.42
N ALA A 303 32.05 -17.94 23.02
CA ALA A 303 32.79 -19.13 23.43
C ALA A 303 34.26 -19.07 22.98
N ARG A 304 34.51 -18.79 21.69
CA ARG A 304 35.85 -18.61 21.12
C ARG A 304 36.64 -17.51 21.83
N ALA A 305 36.00 -16.37 22.14
CA ALA A 305 36.64 -15.27 22.87
C ALA A 305 37.06 -15.67 24.29
N ARG A 306 36.29 -16.52 24.99
CA ARG A 306 36.66 -17.08 26.29
C ARG A 306 37.81 -18.08 26.18
N ALA A 307 37.79 -18.95 25.18
CA ALA A 307 38.87 -19.91 24.93
C ALA A 307 40.21 -19.20 24.60
N ALA A 308 40.17 -18.10 23.84
CA ALA A 308 41.34 -17.26 23.56
C ALA A 308 41.94 -16.60 24.82
N GLN A 309 41.17 -16.47 25.91
CA GLN A 309 41.63 -16.01 27.23
C GLN A 309 42.11 -17.17 28.13
N GLY A 310 42.22 -18.40 27.61
CA GLY A 310 42.53 -19.61 28.39
C GLY A 310 41.36 -20.11 29.26
N ARG A 311 40.16 -19.52 29.15
CA ARG A 311 39.00 -19.86 29.97
C ARG A 311 38.20 -21.01 29.34
N PHE A 312 38.84 -22.16 29.18
CA PHE A 312 38.27 -23.30 28.44
C PHE A 312 36.96 -23.82 29.04
N ALA A 313 36.82 -23.86 30.37
CA ALA A 313 35.56 -24.23 31.03
C ALA A 313 34.40 -23.27 30.67
N ASP A 314 34.64 -21.95 30.72
CA ASP A 314 33.62 -20.93 30.37
C ASP A 314 33.30 -20.91 28.87
N ALA A 315 34.27 -21.31 28.03
CA ALA A 315 34.11 -21.45 26.59
C ALA A 315 33.25 -22.66 26.23
N ILE A 316 33.53 -23.83 26.83
CA ILE A 316 32.71 -25.04 26.69
C ILE A 316 31.28 -24.75 27.17
N ALA A 317 31.12 -24.14 28.34
CA ALA A 317 29.80 -23.78 28.87
C ALA A 317 29.02 -22.82 27.97
N ALA A 318 29.69 -21.91 27.25
CA ALA A 318 29.04 -21.06 26.24
C ALA A 318 28.68 -21.85 24.98
N ALA A 319 29.60 -22.61 24.41
CA ALA A 319 29.36 -23.37 23.17
C ALA A 319 28.28 -24.46 23.33
N GLN A 320 28.07 -24.97 24.55
CA GLN A 320 26.95 -25.88 24.87
C GLN A 320 25.56 -25.23 24.75
N LEU A 321 25.47 -23.90 24.72
CA LEU A 321 24.21 -23.15 24.52
C LEU A 321 23.82 -23.02 23.04
N VAL A 322 24.71 -23.43 22.11
CA VAL A 322 24.42 -23.46 20.67
C VAL A 322 23.40 -24.56 20.39
N PRO A 323 22.16 -24.25 19.91
CA PRO A 323 21.12 -25.25 19.74
C PRO A 323 21.40 -26.22 18.60
N THR A 324 20.90 -27.45 18.74
CA THR A 324 20.84 -28.44 17.65
C THR A 324 20.02 -27.92 16.47
N GLY A 325 20.44 -28.28 15.25
CA GLY A 325 19.76 -27.86 14.02
C GLY A 325 20.11 -26.44 13.53
N THR A 326 21.05 -25.75 14.19
CA THR A 326 21.60 -24.47 13.73
C THR A 326 22.92 -24.67 12.99
N ASP A 327 23.26 -23.75 12.09
CA ASP A 327 24.44 -23.86 11.22
C ASP A 327 25.75 -23.92 12.04
N SER A 328 25.81 -23.19 13.15
CA SER A 328 26.96 -23.13 14.06
C SER A 328 27.13 -24.37 14.94
N TYR A 329 26.11 -25.23 15.06
CA TYR A 329 26.12 -26.37 16.00
C TYR A 329 27.30 -27.33 15.77
N ALA A 330 27.55 -27.71 14.51
CA ALA A 330 28.64 -28.64 14.18
C ALA A 330 30.03 -28.06 14.55
N GLN A 331 30.21 -26.75 14.36
CA GLN A 331 31.45 -26.05 14.73
C GLN A 331 31.58 -25.97 16.26
N ALA A 332 30.49 -25.66 16.97
CA ALA A 332 30.47 -25.60 18.43
C ALA A 332 30.86 -26.94 19.07
N GLN A 333 30.34 -28.07 18.56
CA GLN A 333 30.72 -29.41 19.05
C GLN A 333 32.20 -29.73 18.79
N ALA A 334 32.76 -29.35 17.63
CA ALA A 334 34.17 -29.55 17.33
C ALA A 334 35.10 -28.70 18.24
N GLU A 335 34.73 -27.46 18.51
CA GLU A 335 35.47 -26.56 19.42
C GLU A 335 35.39 -27.05 20.86
N ILE A 336 34.22 -27.53 21.33
CA ILE A 336 34.07 -28.19 22.65
C ILE A 336 35.04 -29.36 22.80
N ALA A 337 35.05 -30.29 21.84
CA ALA A 337 35.93 -31.46 21.87
C ALA A 337 37.42 -31.07 21.88
N ARG A 338 37.77 -30.01 21.16
CA ARG A 338 39.14 -29.44 21.19
C ARG A 338 39.48 -28.87 22.56
N TRP A 339 38.62 -28.03 23.15
CA TRP A 339 38.88 -27.38 24.43
C TRP A 339 38.88 -28.36 25.62
N GLN A 340 38.15 -29.47 25.54
CA GLN A 340 38.21 -30.56 26.52
C GLN A 340 39.58 -31.26 26.60
N SER A 341 40.44 -31.09 25.59
CA SER A 341 41.83 -31.59 25.60
C SER A 341 42.84 -30.61 26.19
N GLN A 342 42.40 -29.41 26.59
CA GLN A 342 43.26 -28.36 27.12
C GLN A 342 43.23 -28.37 28.67
N PRO A 343 44.35 -28.02 29.33
CA PRO A 343 44.49 -28.04 30.79
C PRO A 343 43.76 -26.88 31.49
#